data_AF-A0A6A7LN46-F1
#
_entry.id   AF-A0A6A7LN46-F1
#
_cell.length_a   1.000
_cell.length_b   1.000
_cell.length_c   1.000
_cell.angle_alpha   90.00
_cell.angle_beta   90.00
_cell.angle_gamma   90.00
#
_symmetry.space_group_name_H-M   'P 1'
#
loop_
_entity.id
_entity.type
_entity.pdbx_description
1 polymer ?
#
loop_
_entity_poly.entity_id
_entity_poly.type
_entity_poly.pdbx_seq_one_letter_code
_entity_poly.pdbx_strand_id
1 'polypeptide(L)'
;MQPTDLVFSIYFINNPNPEKIYSRMQAEFLKLLHVVKLDELKENSVRHKITLHSFRRFVKTTISDNAGSDYSEWFLGHDHSVYWGKKEPERRKIYLQRCMPSLTILDYTAIDTRSKNIETELRKRDQEINSLLQWKNEIQTLLSNPDKFAKMLTENNK
;
A
#
# COMPACT_ATOMS: atom_id res chain seq x y z
N MET A 1 12.40 -29.13 -15.23
CA MET A 1 11.14 -29.14 -14.44
C MET A 1 10.21 -30.11 -15.12
N GLN A 2 9.71 -31.12 -14.42
CA GLN A 2 8.67 -31.96 -15.02
C GLN A 2 7.37 -31.15 -15.05
N PRO A 3 6.59 -31.18 -16.15
CA PRO A 3 5.45 -30.28 -16.36
C PRO A 3 4.26 -30.46 -15.39
N THR A 4 4.34 -31.38 -14.42
CA THR A 4 3.22 -31.82 -13.58
C THR A 4 3.22 -31.27 -12.16
N ASP A 5 4.17 -30.38 -11.85
CA ASP A 5 4.26 -29.74 -10.55
C ASP A 5 3.16 -28.66 -10.43
N LEU A 6 1.98 -29.01 -9.90
CA LEU A 6 0.91 -28.08 -9.58
C LEU A 6 0.89 -27.76 -8.08
N VAL A 7 0.84 -26.46 -7.79
CA VAL A 7 1.51 -25.80 -6.66
C VAL A 7 1.18 -26.33 -5.26
N PHE A 8 0.07 -27.04 -5.00
CA PHE A 8 -0.21 -27.62 -3.67
C PHE A 8 -1.03 -28.93 -3.69
N SER A 9 -0.70 -29.92 -4.53
CA SER A 9 -1.29 -31.26 -4.39
C SER A 9 -0.38 -32.22 -3.64
N ILE A 10 -0.84 -32.73 -2.49
CA ILE A 10 -0.20 -33.82 -1.71
C ILE A 10 -0.21 -35.17 -2.44
N TYR A 11 -0.99 -35.30 -3.52
CA TYR A 11 -1.14 -36.53 -4.30
C TYR A 11 -1.19 -36.23 -5.80
N PHE A 12 -0.68 -37.16 -6.59
CA PHE A 12 -0.78 -37.12 -8.05
C PHE A 12 -2.23 -37.25 -8.51
N ILE A 13 -2.70 -36.30 -9.31
CA ILE A 13 -4.03 -36.34 -9.92
C ILE A 13 -3.88 -36.86 -11.35
N ASN A 14 -4.46 -38.03 -11.64
CA ASN A 14 -4.61 -38.49 -13.02
C ASN A 14 -5.60 -37.57 -13.74
N ASN A 15 -5.19 -37.01 -14.88
CA ASN A 15 -5.91 -36.00 -15.67
C ASN A 15 -6.08 -34.62 -14.96
N PRO A 16 -4.99 -33.85 -14.81
CA PRO A 16 -5.05 -32.52 -14.21
C PRO A 16 -5.87 -31.56 -15.09
N ASN A 17 -6.94 -31.00 -14.55
CA ASN A 17 -7.62 -29.84 -15.15
C ASN A 17 -7.11 -28.56 -14.45
N PRO A 18 -6.36 -27.68 -15.16
CA PRO A 18 -5.87 -26.42 -14.61
C PRO A 18 -6.94 -25.51 -14.03
N GLU A 19 -8.19 -25.56 -14.53
CA GLU A 19 -9.30 -24.77 -14.00
C GLU A 19 -9.59 -25.10 -12.53
N LYS A 20 -9.39 -26.37 -12.13
CA LYS A 20 -9.58 -26.81 -10.74
C LYS A 20 -8.56 -26.18 -9.80
N ILE A 21 -7.39 -25.75 -10.29
CA ILE A 21 -6.39 -25.04 -9.48
C ILE A 21 -6.96 -23.69 -9.05
N TYR A 22 -7.51 -22.93 -10.01
CA TYR A 22 -8.07 -21.62 -9.72
C TYR A 22 -9.25 -21.74 -8.73
N SER A 23 -10.14 -22.70 -8.92
CA SER A 23 -11.25 -22.94 -7.98
C SER A 23 -10.76 -23.30 -6.58
N ARG A 24 -9.71 -24.12 -6.45
CA ARG A 24 -9.09 -24.45 -5.16
C ARG A 24 -8.44 -23.24 -4.51
N MET A 25 -7.63 -22.49 -5.26
CA MET A 25 -7.02 -21.24 -4.77
C MET A 25 -8.07 -20.26 -4.30
N GLN A 26 -9.16 -20.11 -5.04
CA GLN A 26 -10.28 -19.26 -4.65
C GLN A 26 -10.92 -19.73 -3.35
N ALA A 27 -11.17 -21.03 -3.18
CA ALA A 27 -11.74 -21.59 -1.95
C ALA A 27 -10.82 -21.37 -0.73
N GLU A 28 -9.52 -21.66 -0.86
CA GLU A 28 -8.56 -21.42 0.22
C GLU A 28 -8.40 -19.93 0.53
N PHE A 29 -8.43 -19.08 -0.49
CA PHE A 29 -8.39 -17.63 -0.32
C PHE A 29 -9.62 -17.10 0.45
N LEU A 30 -10.81 -17.65 0.21
CA LEU A 30 -12.01 -17.29 0.98
C LEU A 30 -11.89 -17.68 2.46
N LYS A 31 -11.34 -18.87 2.76
CA LYS A 31 -11.05 -19.27 4.15
C LYS A 31 -10.07 -18.30 4.81
N LEU A 32 -9.03 -17.89 4.08
CA LEU A 32 -8.08 -16.90 4.59
C LEU A 32 -8.77 -15.57 4.90
N LEU A 33 -9.62 -15.06 3.99
CA LEU A 33 -10.38 -13.83 4.22
C LEU A 33 -11.22 -13.90 5.50
N HIS A 34 -11.85 -15.06 5.75
CA HIS A 34 -12.62 -15.28 6.97
C HIS A 34 -11.73 -15.20 8.23
N VAL A 35 -10.57 -15.86 8.22
CA VAL A 35 -9.61 -15.83 9.34
C VAL A 35 -9.13 -14.40 9.64
N VAL A 36 -8.85 -13.60 8.60
CA VAL A 36 -8.40 -12.21 8.76
C VAL A 36 -9.54 -11.19 8.89
N LYS A 37 -10.81 -11.65 8.96
CA LYS A 37 -12.02 -10.83 9.11
C LYS A 37 -12.22 -9.81 7.97
N LEU A 38 -11.95 -10.23 6.73
CA LEU A 38 -12.12 -9.43 5.50
C LEU A 38 -13.06 -10.11 4.49
N ASP A 39 -13.91 -11.02 4.93
CA ASP A 39 -14.86 -11.79 4.12
C ASP A 39 -16.20 -11.08 3.88
N GLU A 40 -16.26 -9.76 4.06
CA GLU A 40 -17.48 -8.97 3.83
C GLU A 40 -18.02 -9.12 2.40
N LEU A 41 -19.34 -9.24 2.30
CA LEU A 41 -20.07 -9.21 1.04
C LEU A 41 -20.34 -7.78 0.57
N LYS A 42 -20.50 -7.60 -0.74
CA LYS A 42 -20.99 -6.33 -1.29
C LYS A 42 -22.46 -6.14 -0.93
N GLU A 43 -22.88 -4.89 -0.76
CA GLU A 43 -24.28 -4.56 -0.50
C GLU A 43 -25.20 -5.19 -1.56
N ASN A 44 -26.24 -5.88 -1.11
CA ASN A 44 -27.21 -6.57 -1.95
C ASN A 44 -26.59 -7.58 -2.95
N SER A 45 -25.45 -8.19 -2.61
CA SER A 45 -24.78 -9.15 -3.48
C SER A 45 -24.26 -10.38 -2.73
N VAL A 46 -24.30 -11.53 -3.40
CA VAL A 46 -23.64 -12.76 -2.95
C VAL A 46 -22.11 -12.74 -3.17
N ARG A 47 -21.56 -11.66 -3.75
CA ARG A 47 -20.14 -11.54 -4.06
C ARG A 47 -19.39 -10.82 -2.93
N HIS A 48 -18.25 -11.37 -2.52
CA HIS A 48 -17.33 -10.71 -1.58
C HIS A 48 -16.79 -9.39 -2.14
N LYS A 49 -16.50 -8.45 -1.24
CA LYS A 49 -15.82 -7.18 -1.56
C LYS A 49 -14.40 -7.44 -2.06
N ILE A 50 -13.66 -8.30 -1.36
CA ILE A 50 -12.30 -8.73 -1.73
C ILE A 50 -12.38 -10.11 -2.38
N THR A 51 -11.73 -10.25 -3.53
CA THR A 51 -11.66 -11.50 -4.29
C THR A 51 -10.24 -11.72 -4.78
N LEU A 52 -9.91 -12.94 -5.21
CA LEU A 52 -8.63 -13.20 -5.86
C LEU A 52 -8.43 -12.33 -7.11
N HIS A 53 -9.51 -12.02 -7.84
CA HIS A 53 -9.47 -11.08 -8.96
C HIS A 53 -9.21 -9.63 -8.52
N SER A 54 -9.58 -9.24 -7.29
CA SER A 54 -9.25 -7.93 -6.73
C SER A 54 -7.74 -7.75 -6.61
N PHE A 55 -6.97 -8.79 -6.27
CA PHE A 55 -5.51 -8.76 -6.31
C PHE A 55 -4.96 -8.53 -7.72
N ARG A 56 -5.50 -9.22 -8.73
CA ARG A 56 -5.11 -8.97 -10.13
C ARG A 56 -5.38 -7.52 -10.54
N ARG A 57 -6.52 -6.94 -10.13
CA ARG A 57 -6.83 -5.53 -10.40
C ARG A 57 -5.87 -4.59 -9.69
N PHE A 58 -5.56 -4.85 -8.41
CA PHE A 58 -4.58 -4.07 -7.66
C PHE A 58 -3.22 -4.07 -8.37
N VAL A 59 -2.70 -5.24 -8.73
CA VAL A 59 -1.43 -5.37 -9.48
C VAL A 59 -1.49 -4.60 -10.80
N LYS A 60 -2.59 -4.72 -11.55
CA LYS A 60 -2.80 -3.97 -12.80
C LYS A 60 -2.64 -2.47 -12.58
N THR A 61 -3.42 -1.93 -11.64
CA THR A 61 -3.48 -0.50 -11.34
C THR A 61 -2.12 0.00 -10.87
N THR A 62 -1.50 -0.68 -9.90
CA THR A 62 -0.17 -0.32 -9.41
C THR A 62 0.87 -0.29 -10.52
N ILE A 63 0.85 -1.27 -11.44
CA ILE A 63 1.78 -1.28 -12.57
C ILE A 63 1.44 -0.16 -13.56
N SER A 64 0.17 0.06 -13.85
CA SER A 64 -0.27 1.14 -14.74
C SER A 64 0.18 2.50 -14.24
N ASP A 65 0.03 2.76 -12.93
CA ASP A 65 0.40 4.03 -12.30
C ASP A 65 1.91 4.27 -12.33
N ASN A 66 2.73 3.21 -12.22
CA ASN A 66 4.19 3.33 -12.14
C ASN A 66 4.93 3.16 -13.49
N ALA A 67 4.38 2.37 -14.41
CA ALA A 67 5.04 1.94 -15.64
C ALA A 67 4.21 2.15 -16.91
N GLY A 68 2.97 2.62 -16.78
CA GLY A 68 2.07 2.91 -17.89
C GLY A 68 1.12 1.76 -18.23
N SER A 69 -0.01 2.12 -18.86
CA SER A 69 -1.10 1.19 -19.20
C SER A 69 -0.61 0.04 -20.07
N ASP A 70 0.13 0.30 -21.14
CA ASP A 70 0.60 -0.74 -22.08
C ASP A 70 1.49 -1.79 -21.41
N TYR A 71 2.38 -1.35 -20.52
CA TYR A 71 3.20 -2.27 -19.74
C TYR A 71 2.36 -3.11 -18.79
N SER A 72 1.31 -2.54 -18.18
CA SER A 72 0.39 -3.27 -17.31
C SER A 72 -0.45 -4.32 -18.06
N GLU A 73 -0.91 -4.01 -19.26
CA GLU A 73 -1.63 -4.93 -20.14
C GLU A 73 -0.71 -6.08 -20.57
N TRP A 74 0.51 -5.75 -21.00
CA TRP A 74 1.53 -6.74 -21.35
C TRP A 74 1.89 -7.64 -20.16
N PHE A 75 2.15 -7.05 -18.99
CA PHE A 75 2.55 -7.79 -17.78
C PHE A 75 1.48 -8.80 -17.35
N LEU A 76 0.20 -8.46 -17.55
CA LEU A 76 -0.92 -9.34 -17.24
C LEU A 76 -1.26 -10.34 -18.34
N GLY A 77 -0.56 -10.28 -19.48
CA GLY A 77 -0.79 -11.13 -20.65
C GLY A 77 -2.14 -10.86 -21.32
N HIS A 78 -2.60 -9.61 -21.34
CA HIS A 78 -3.81 -9.25 -22.07
C HIS A 78 -3.52 -9.09 -23.57
N ASP A 79 -4.46 -9.56 -24.40
CA ASP A 79 -4.33 -9.59 -25.86
C ASP A 79 -4.23 -8.18 -26.51
N HIS A 80 -4.59 -7.13 -25.77
CA HIS A 80 -4.55 -5.74 -26.21
C HIS A 80 -3.14 -5.12 -26.21
N SER A 81 -2.09 -5.84 -25.75
CA SER A 81 -0.72 -5.29 -25.66
C SER A 81 0.09 -5.37 -26.97
N VAL A 82 -0.57 -5.32 -28.13
CA VAL A 82 0.02 -5.62 -29.45
C VAL A 82 1.19 -4.68 -29.80
N TYR A 83 1.20 -3.45 -29.26
CA TYR A 83 2.21 -2.44 -29.57
C TYR A 83 3.39 -2.36 -28.57
N TRP A 84 3.43 -3.21 -27.54
CA TRP A 84 4.48 -3.14 -26.51
C TRP A 84 5.78 -3.87 -26.91
N GLY A 85 6.61 -3.20 -27.72
CA GLY A 85 7.81 -3.78 -28.37
C GLY A 85 9.12 -3.77 -27.57
N LYS A 86 9.13 -3.41 -26.28
CA LYS A 86 10.38 -3.38 -25.50
C LYS A 86 11.03 -4.76 -25.38
N LYS A 87 12.36 -4.84 -25.42
CA LYS A 87 13.09 -6.11 -25.24
C LYS A 87 13.02 -6.59 -23.79
N GLU A 88 13.16 -7.89 -23.59
CA GLU A 88 13.06 -8.54 -22.28
C GLU A 88 13.97 -7.90 -21.19
N PRO A 89 15.25 -7.54 -21.45
CA PRO A 89 16.09 -6.89 -20.45
C PRO A 89 15.54 -5.54 -19.97
N GLU A 90 14.96 -4.75 -20.88
CA GLU A 90 14.32 -3.49 -20.52
C GLU A 90 13.06 -3.71 -19.69
N ARG A 91 12.28 -4.74 -20.03
CA ARG A 91 11.07 -5.11 -19.28
C ARG A 91 11.40 -5.49 -17.84
N ARG A 92 12.49 -6.25 -17.62
CA ARG A 92 12.98 -6.57 -16.27
C ARG A 92 13.41 -5.33 -15.50
N LYS A 93 14.10 -4.39 -16.15
CA LYS A 93 14.53 -3.14 -15.52
C LYS A 93 13.33 -2.29 -15.10
N ILE A 94 12.29 -2.19 -15.94
CA ILE A 94 11.04 -1.49 -15.59
C ILE A 94 10.37 -2.14 -14.39
N TYR A 95 10.26 -3.47 -14.37
CA TYR A 95 9.68 -4.20 -13.24
C TYR A 95 10.45 -3.90 -11.94
N LEU A 96 11.76 -4.12 -11.96
CA LEU A 96 12.62 -3.98 -10.78
C LEU A 96 12.60 -2.55 -10.21
N GLN A 97 12.66 -1.54 -11.08
CA GLN A 97 12.81 -0.15 -10.65
C GLN A 97 11.49 0.54 -10.33
N ARG A 98 10.41 0.22 -11.06
CA ARG A 98 9.15 0.98 -10.99
C ARG A 98 8.01 0.20 -10.35
N CYS A 99 7.96 -1.12 -10.52
CA CYS A 99 6.80 -1.92 -10.11
C CYS A 99 7.07 -2.66 -8.80
N MET A 100 8.20 -3.36 -8.70
CA MET A 100 8.54 -4.23 -7.59
C MET A 100 8.47 -3.56 -6.20
N PRO A 101 8.95 -2.31 -6.01
CA PRO A 101 8.88 -1.67 -4.69
C PRO A 101 7.44 -1.48 -4.18
N SER A 102 6.48 -1.33 -5.08
CA SER A 102 5.06 -1.14 -4.75
C SER A 102 4.28 -2.45 -4.67
N LEU A 103 4.81 -3.52 -5.28
CA LEU A 103 4.17 -4.84 -5.34
C LEU A 103 4.70 -5.83 -4.31
N THR A 104 5.91 -5.61 -3.80
CA THR A 104 6.55 -6.51 -2.84
C THR A 104 6.71 -5.80 -1.50
N ILE A 105 6.12 -6.37 -0.45
CA ILE A 105 6.23 -5.90 0.93
C ILE A 105 7.33 -6.68 1.68
N LEU A 106 8.26 -7.29 0.94
CA LEU A 106 9.24 -8.23 1.50
C LEU A 106 10.52 -7.55 2.00
N ASP A 107 10.74 -6.27 1.71
CA ASP A 107 11.87 -5.53 2.27
C ASP A 107 11.51 -4.99 3.67
N TYR A 108 11.48 -5.89 4.64
CA TYR A 108 11.22 -5.57 6.04
C TYR A 108 12.18 -4.51 6.58
N THR A 109 13.42 -4.48 6.10
CA THR A 109 14.44 -3.47 6.43
C THR A 109 14.08 -2.08 5.94
N ALA A 110 13.65 -1.94 4.68
CA ALA A 110 13.19 -0.68 4.14
C ALA A 110 11.89 -0.20 4.84
N ILE A 111 11.00 -1.12 5.19
CA ILE A 111 9.78 -0.82 5.95
C ILE A 111 10.10 -0.32 7.36
N ASP A 112 11.01 -0.99 8.07
CA ASP A 112 11.42 -0.60 9.43
C ASP A 112 12.14 0.76 9.41
N THR A 113 13.03 0.98 8.44
CA THR A 113 13.71 2.27 8.26
C THR A 113 12.72 3.38 7.94
N ARG A 114 11.76 3.14 7.04
CA ARG A 114 10.70 4.11 6.71
C ARG A 114 9.81 4.39 7.93
N SER A 115 9.45 3.37 8.70
CA SER A 115 8.65 3.52 9.92
C SER A 115 9.36 4.39 10.96
N LYS A 116 10.65 4.13 11.20
CA LYS A 116 11.50 4.95 12.11
C LYS A 116 11.60 6.40 11.66
N ASN A 117 11.73 6.64 10.36
CA ASN A 117 11.76 8.00 9.81
C ASN A 117 10.40 8.70 9.98
N ILE A 118 9.28 8.00 9.74
CA ILE A 118 7.93 8.54 9.96
C ILE A 118 7.71 8.87 11.44
N GLU A 119 8.10 7.99 12.36
CA GLU A 119 7.99 8.21 13.81
C GLU A 119 8.82 9.43 14.26
N THR A 120 10.01 9.58 13.69
CA THR A 120 10.88 10.74 13.97
C THR A 120 10.23 12.05 13.50
N GLU A 121 9.67 12.07 12.29
CA GLU A 121 8.97 13.24 11.74
C GLU A 121 7.68 13.56 12.51
N LEU A 122 6.93 12.55 12.95
CA LEU A 122 5.77 12.73 13.81
C LEU A 122 6.17 13.37 15.15
N ARG A 123 7.24 12.88 15.78
CA ARG A 123 7.74 13.44 17.05
C ARG A 123 8.16 14.91 16.90
N LYS A 124 8.79 15.30 15.78
CA LYS A 124 9.12 16.70 15.50
C LYS A 124 7.86 17.55 15.38
N ARG A 125 6.84 17.07 14.67
CA ARG A 125 5.56 17.78 14.53
C ARG A 125 4.83 17.91 15.87
N ASP A 126 4.86 16.89 16.71
CA ASP A 126 4.26 16.97 18.05
C ASP A 126 4.98 18.00 18.93
N GLN A 127 6.30 18.11 18.82
CA GLN A 127 7.07 19.16 19.51
C GLN A 127 6.68 20.56 19.01
N GLU A 128 6.52 20.74 17.71
CA GLU A 128 6.08 22.01 17.12
C GLU A 128 4.66 22.38 17.57
N ILE A 129 3.72 21.43 17.53
CA ILE A 129 2.35 21.61 18.03
C ILE A 129 2.35 22.01 19.51
N ASN A 130 3.13 21.34 20.35
CA ASN A 130 3.24 21.69 21.77
C ASN A 130 3.80 23.09 21.99
N SER A 131 4.78 23.50 21.19
CA SER A 131 5.37 24.85 21.26
C SER A 131 4.35 25.93 20.86
N LEU A 132 3.56 25.66 19.81
CA LEU A 132 2.47 26.54 19.39
C LEU A 132 1.34 26.63 20.44
N LEU A 133 1.01 25.51 21.09
CA LEU A 133 0.02 25.50 22.18
C LEU A 133 0.51 26.28 23.40
N GLN A 134 1.78 26.16 23.77
CA GLN A 134 2.39 26.96 24.83
C GLN A 134 2.32 28.45 24.51
N TRP A 135 2.76 28.85 23.32
CA TRP A 135 2.69 30.24 22.86
C TRP A 135 1.26 30.79 22.85
N LYS A 136 0.29 30.00 22.38
CA LYS A 136 -1.13 30.35 22.42
C LYS A 136 -1.61 30.61 23.85
N ASN A 137 -1.26 29.73 24.79
CA ASN A 137 -1.64 29.88 26.20
C ASN A 137 -0.99 31.11 26.85
N GLU A 138 0.27 31.40 26.51
CA GLU A 138 0.97 32.61 26.97
C GLU A 138 0.27 33.88 26.48
N ILE A 139 -0.05 33.96 25.18
CA ILE A 139 -0.83 35.08 24.62
C ILE A 139 -2.19 35.21 25.32
N GLN A 140 -2.90 34.11 25.51
CA GLN A 140 -4.20 34.12 26.15
C GLN A 140 -4.11 34.59 27.61
N THR A 141 -3.04 34.24 28.31
CA THR A 141 -2.76 34.71 29.68
C THR A 141 -2.44 36.21 29.71
N LEU A 142 -1.68 36.71 28.74
CA LEU A 142 -1.37 38.14 28.59
C LEU A 142 -2.62 38.98 28.27
N LEU A 143 -3.47 38.49 27.37
CA LEU A 143 -4.75 39.15 27.03
C LEU A 143 -5.73 39.16 28.20
N SER A 144 -5.67 38.16 29.08
CA SER A 144 -6.53 38.05 30.27
C SER A 144 -6.02 38.89 31.46
N ASN A 145 -4.81 39.46 31.39
CA ASN A 145 -4.20 40.29 32.44
C ASN A 145 -3.60 41.59 31.85
N PRO A 146 -4.42 42.66 31.67
CA PRO A 146 -3.99 43.90 31.01
C PRO A 146 -2.82 44.62 31.71
N ASP A 147 -2.67 44.50 33.03
CA ASP A 147 -1.57 45.11 33.80
C ASP A 147 -0.19 44.49 33.49
N LYS A 148 -0.14 43.20 33.15
CA LYS A 148 1.11 42.52 32.74
C LYS A 148 1.55 42.95 31.33
N PHE A 149 0.60 43.18 30.43
CA PHE A 149 0.88 43.62 29.07
C PHE A 149 1.47 45.04 29.05
N ALA A 150 0.95 45.95 29.89
CA ALA A 150 1.45 47.32 30.03
C ALA A 150 2.88 47.39 30.61
N LYS A 151 3.24 46.49 31.53
CA LYS A 151 4.62 46.38 32.06
C LYS A 151 5.63 45.90 31.00
N MET A 152 5.28 44.92 30.16
CA MET A 152 6.16 44.46 29.08
C MET A 152 6.46 45.55 28.03
N LEU A 153 5.46 46.38 27.70
CA LEU A 153 5.62 47.48 26.74
C LEU A 153 6.47 48.64 27.25
N THR A 154 6.56 48.81 28.58
CA THR A 154 7.38 49.87 29.21
C THR A 154 8.82 49.44 29.44
N GLU A 155 9.10 48.14 29.57
CA GLU A 155 10.46 47.59 29.70
C GLU A 155 11.21 47.47 28.36
N ASN A 156 10.51 47.25 27.24
CA ASN A 156 11.12 47.17 25.90
C ASN A 156 11.42 48.54 25.25
N ASN A 157 11.10 49.66 25.90
CA ASN A 157 11.32 51.03 25.41
C ASN A 157 12.46 51.77 26.16
N LYS A 158 13.34 51.04 26.87
CA LYS A 158 14.61 51.53 27.42
C LYS A 158 15.77 50.82 26.73
#